data_AF-A0A8T4NEY0-F1
#
_entry.id   AF-A0A8T4NEY0-F1
#
_cell.length_a   1.000
_cell.length_b   1.000
_cell.length_c   1.000
_cell.angle_alpha   90.00
_cell.angle_beta   90.00
_cell.angle_gamma   90.00
#
_symmetry.space_group_name_H-M   'P 1'
#
loop_
_entity.id
_entity.type
_entity.pdbx_description
1 polymer ?
#
loop_
_entity_poly.entity_id
_entity_poly.type
_entity_poly.pdbx_seq_one_letter_code
_entity_poly.pdbx_strand_id
1 'polypeptide(L)'
;MGRTISFVIAIVVFLFAISLLVVYNTQDFKESFNFKDKIDYSQIEIQKNLRGEESYLSLAKAEVGRVVLENEGIFTQVYTFPLIVGCIDLKQGVNEKELAIRNYQFNVQFLKEGVTYSPRQRIEIPVSKKQSFVLVGTYTTYDVPLSAFSRENIKSISLYRIENKNQNPINNNYYYYESGYYGQDNCNYLRESSEPIETIALS
;
A
#
# COMPACT_ATOMS: atom_id res chain seq x y z
N MET A 1 42.27 -34.76 -20.06
CA MET A 1 42.72 -33.61 -19.26
C MET A 1 41.87 -32.35 -19.45
N GLY A 2 41.41 -32.02 -20.67
CA GLY A 2 40.54 -30.84 -20.90
C GLY A 2 39.15 -30.88 -20.26
N ARG A 3 38.45 -32.03 -20.25
CA ARG A 3 37.09 -32.15 -19.69
C ARG A 3 37.00 -31.90 -18.17
N THR A 4 38.00 -32.35 -17.41
CA THR A 4 38.06 -32.15 -15.96
C THR A 4 38.34 -30.69 -15.58
N ILE A 5 39.21 -30.01 -16.31
CA ILE A 5 39.49 -28.57 -16.10
C ILE A 5 38.25 -27.73 -16.41
N SER A 6 37.55 -28.00 -17.51
CA SER A 6 36.30 -27.31 -17.83
C SER A 6 35.20 -27.54 -16.79
N PHE A 7 35.10 -28.75 -16.23
CA PHE A 7 34.13 -29.07 -15.18
C PHE A 7 34.44 -28.32 -13.87
N VAL A 8 35.71 -28.26 -13.46
CA VAL A 8 36.13 -27.51 -12.27
C VAL A 8 35.88 -26.01 -12.43
N ILE A 9 36.20 -25.44 -13.60
CA ILE A 9 35.93 -24.02 -13.88
C ILE A 9 34.42 -23.74 -13.80
N ALA A 10 33.58 -24.60 -14.37
CA ALA A 10 32.12 -24.44 -14.32
C ALA A 10 31.59 -24.45 -12.88
N ILE A 11 32.09 -25.34 -12.03
CA ILE A 11 31.72 -25.39 -10.60
C ILE A 11 32.11 -24.09 -9.90
N VAL A 12 33.33 -23.58 -10.13
CA VAL A 12 33.79 -22.33 -9.49
C VAL A 12 32.93 -21.14 -9.92
N VAL A 13 32.62 -21.02 -11.21
CA VAL A 13 31.75 -19.96 -11.73
C VAL A 13 30.34 -20.07 -11.13
N PHE A 14 29.80 -21.29 -11.02
CA PHE A 14 28.49 -21.53 -10.42
C PHE A 14 28.44 -21.15 -8.94
N LEU A 15 29.44 -21.55 -8.15
CA LEU A 15 29.54 -21.17 -6.74
C LEU A 15 29.69 -19.66 -6.56
N PHE A 16 30.45 -19.00 -7.43
CA PHE A 16 30.60 -17.55 -7.41
C PHE A 16 29.27 -16.85 -7.75
N ALA A 17 28.53 -17.33 -8.75
CA ALA A 17 27.22 -16.80 -9.11
C ALA A 17 26.19 -16.96 -7.97
N ILE A 18 26.16 -18.13 -7.30
CA ILE A 18 25.31 -18.33 -6.12
C ILE A 18 25.73 -17.38 -5.00
N SER A 19 27.03 -17.23 -4.75
CA SER A 19 27.52 -16.35 -3.69
C SER A 19 27.11 -14.89 -3.94
N LEU A 20 27.25 -14.40 -5.18
CA LEU A 20 26.77 -13.08 -5.57
C LEU A 20 25.26 -12.93 -5.41
N LEU A 21 24.49 -13.95 -5.79
CA LEU A 21 23.04 -13.94 -5.64
C LEU A 21 22.63 -13.92 -4.16
N VAL A 22 23.30 -14.68 -3.30
CA VAL A 22 23.07 -14.66 -1.86
C VAL A 22 23.37 -13.28 -1.31
N VAL A 23 24.56 -12.73 -1.57
CA VAL A 23 24.93 -11.36 -1.14
C VAL A 23 23.92 -10.33 -1.65
N TYR A 24 23.45 -10.45 -2.89
CA TYR A 24 22.45 -9.53 -3.44
C TYR A 24 21.14 -9.56 -2.64
N ASN A 25 20.65 -10.75 -2.25
CA ASN A 25 19.37 -10.91 -1.55
C ASN A 25 19.46 -10.74 -0.03
N THR A 26 20.66 -10.84 0.56
CA THR A 26 20.87 -10.73 2.01
C THR A 26 21.58 -9.44 2.44
N GLN A 27 21.87 -8.52 1.51
CA GLN A 27 22.48 -7.24 1.86
C GLN A 27 21.51 -6.33 2.66
N ASP A 28 22.08 -5.39 3.40
CA ASP A 28 21.33 -4.48 4.24
C ASP A 28 20.45 -3.53 3.40
N PHE A 29 19.15 -3.77 3.44
CA PHE A 29 18.12 -2.91 2.88
C PHE A 29 17.04 -2.68 3.93
N LYS A 30 16.86 -1.42 4.33
CA LYS A 30 15.88 -1.05 5.36
C LYS A 30 14.64 -0.45 4.71
N GLU A 31 13.50 -1.02 5.04
CA GLU A 31 12.17 -0.50 4.73
C GLU A 31 11.51 -0.06 6.04
N SER A 32 11.12 1.20 6.14
CA SER A 32 10.42 1.73 7.31
C SER A 32 9.17 2.48 6.88
N PHE A 33 8.03 2.05 7.40
CA PHE A 33 6.77 2.78 7.29
C PHE A 33 6.59 3.66 8.52
N ASN A 34 6.42 4.96 8.28
CA ASN A 34 6.17 5.97 9.29
C ASN A 34 4.77 6.53 9.03
N PHE A 35 3.76 5.87 9.56
CA PHE A 35 2.38 6.32 9.45
C PHE A 35 2.09 7.47 10.42
N LYS A 36 1.04 8.24 10.12
CA LYS A 36 0.53 9.23 11.08
C LYS A 36 -0.32 8.50 12.11
N ASP A 37 -0.24 8.91 13.37
CA ASP A 37 -1.17 8.42 14.40
C ASP A 37 -2.58 9.03 14.25
N LYS A 38 -2.63 10.21 13.62
CA LYS A 38 -3.83 11.06 13.57
C LYS A 38 -3.88 11.93 12.32
N ILE A 39 -5.07 12.10 11.75
CA ILE A 39 -5.34 13.04 10.65
C ILE A 39 -6.52 13.94 11.05
N ASP A 40 -6.27 15.25 11.06
CA ASP A 40 -7.36 16.21 11.22
C ASP A 40 -8.17 16.31 9.92
N TYR A 41 -9.50 16.32 10.00
CA TYR A 41 -10.34 16.50 8.80
C TYR A 41 -9.99 17.75 7.97
N SER A 42 -9.49 18.81 8.58
CA SER A 42 -9.05 20.01 7.85
C SER A 42 -7.86 19.74 6.91
N GLN A 43 -7.14 18.63 7.11
CA GLN A 43 -6.06 18.17 6.25
C GLN A 43 -6.56 17.26 5.12
N ILE A 44 -7.84 16.87 5.13
CA ILE A 44 -8.44 16.04 4.09
C ILE A 44 -8.89 16.97 2.95
N GLU A 45 -8.29 16.80 1.78
CA GLU A 45 -8.74 17.45 0.56
C GLU A 45 -10.04 16.78 0.11
N ILE A 46 -11.13 17.54 0.14
CA ILE A 46 -12.48 17.07 -0.22
C ILE A 46 -12.90 17.73 -1.53
N GLN A 47 -13.24 16.90 -2.51
CA GLN A 47 -13.97 17.31 -3.70
C GLN A 47 -15.41 16.81 -3.57
N LYS A 48 -16.35 17.66 -4.00
CA LYS A 48 -17.78 17.40 -3.89
C LYS A 48 -18.51 17.73 -5.18
N ASN A 49 -19.58 16.99 -5.44
CA ASN A 49 -20.52 17.24 -6.52
C ASN A 49 -21.87 17.66 -5.93
N LEU A 50 -22.53 18.61 -6.58
CA LEU A 50 -23.90 19.00 -6.21
C LEU A 50 -24.91 18.18 -7.01
N ARG A 51 -25.91 17.64 -6.32
CA ARG A 51 -27.07 16.96 -6.94
C ARG A 51 -28.34 17.55 -6.34
N GLY A 52 -28.93 18.52 -7.03
CA GLY A 52 -29.99 19.35 -6.45
C GLY A 52 -29.46 20.18 -5.29
N GLU A 53 -30.08 20.08 -4.11
CA GLU A 53 -29.69 20.82 -2.92
C GLU A 53 -28.64 20.10 -2.05
N GLU A 54 -28.34 18.84 -2.37
CA GLU A 54 -27.45 18.00 -1.55
C GLU A 54 -26.03 17.90 -2.15
N SER A 55 -25.03 17.96 -1.28
CA SER A 55 -23.62 17.79 -1.61
C SER A 55 -23.19 16.33 -1.42
N TYR A 56 -22.64 15.73 -2.46
CA TYR A 56 -22.10 14.38 -2.45
C TYR A 56 -20.58 14.41 -2.52
N LEU A 57 -19.93 13.55 -1.75
CA LEU A 57 -18.49 13.35 -1.83
C LEU A 57 -18.15 12.75 -3.20
N SER A 58 -17.20 13.35 -3.91
CA SER A 58 -16.62 12.77 -5.13
C SER A 58 -15.25 12.15 -4.83
N LEU A 59 -14.45 12.84 -4.02
CA LEU A 59 -13.11 12.40 -3.65
C LEU A 59 -12.72 12.97 -2.27
N ALA A 60 -12.11 12.14 -1.44
CA ALA A 60 -11.39 12.55 -0.25
C ALA A 60 -9.94 12.06 -0.32
N LYS A 61 -8.98 12.94 -0.03
CA LYS A 61 -7.55 12.63 -0.14
C LYS A 61 -6.77 13.19 1.04
N ALA A 62 -5.85 12.39 1.59
CA ALA A 62 -5.00 12.81 2.69
C ALA A 62 -3.64 12.07 2.71
N GLU A 63 -2.58 12.73 3.19
CA GLU A 63 -1.32 12.07 3.54
C GLU A 63 -1.54 11.22 4.79
N VAL A 64 -1.31 9.91 4.66
CA VAL A 64 -1.47 8.93 5.74
C VAL A 64 -0.13 8.51 6.38
N GLY A 65 0.99 8.88 5.75
CA GLY A 65 2.31 8.52 6.25
C GLY A 65 3.40 8.64 5.21
N ARG A 66 4.53 7.99 5.47
CA ARG A 66 5.68 7.91 4.58
C ARG A 66 6.30 6.52 4.61
N VAL A 67 6.84 6.09 3.48
CA VAL A 67 7.77 4.96 3.44
C VAL A 67 9.18 5.50 3.18
N VAL A 68 10.14 4.98 3.92
CA VAL A 68 11.56 5.32 3.81
C VAL A 68 12.30 4.04 3.43
N LEU A 69 13.04 4.12 2.32
CA LEU A 69 13.84 3.04 1.78
C LEU A 69 15.31 3.45 1.85
N GLU A 70 16.14 2.61 2.44
CA GLU A 70 17.55 2.89 2.64
C GLU A 70 18.38 1.67 2.25
N ASN A 71 19.24 1.83 1.25
CA ASN A 71 20.14 0.79 0.78
C ASN A 71 21.53 1.01 1.38
N GLU A 72 21.85 0.24 2.43
CA GLU A 72 23.16 0.23 3.10
C GLU A 72 24.08 -0.86 2.56
N GLY A 73 23.60 -1.65 1.59
CA GLY A 73 24.33 -2.72 0.94
C GLY A 73 25.36 -2.26 -0.09
N ILE A 74 25.73 -3.19 -0.97
CA ILE A 74 26.82 -3.06 -1.95
C ILE A 74 26.32 -3.06 -3.40
N PHE A 75 25.08 -3.47 -3.65
CA PHE A 75 24.43 -3.42 -4.96
C PHE A 75 23.19 -2.55 -4.91
N THR A 76 22.88 -1.90 -6.04
CA THR A 76 21.59 -1.25 -6.24
C THR A 76 20.45 -2.27 -6.03
N GLN A 77 19.44 -1.89 -5.26
CA GLN A 77 18.30 -2.74 -4.94
C GLN A 77 17.09 -2.34 -5.77
N VAL A 78 16.41 -3.34 -6.34
CA VAL A 78 15.12 -3.13 -7.00
C VAL A 78 14.01 -3.34 -5.98
N TYR A 79 13.33 -2.25 -5.63
CA TYR A 79 12.19 -2.28 -4.71
C TYR A 79 10.88 -2.34 -5.48
N THR A 80 9.96 -3.20 -5.06
CA THR A 80 8.60 -3.27 -5.59
C THR A 80 7.64 -2.71 -4.57
N PHE A 81 6.93 -1.63 -4.89
CA PHE A 81 5.95 -1.04 -3.97
C PHE A 81 4.87 -2.06 -3.59
N PRO A 82 4.57 -2.26 -2.29
CA PRO A 82 3.50 -3.13 -1.88
C PRO A 82 2.15 -2.52 -2.22
N LEU A 83 1.12 -3.36 -2.24
CA LEU A 83 -0.25 -2.87 -2.24
C LEU A 83 -0.67 -2.57 -0.81
N ILE A 84 -1.06 -1.32 -0.54
CA ILE A 84 -1.65 -0.90 0.73
C ILE A 84 -3.09 -0.49 0.46
N VAL A 85 -4.00 -1.09 1.23
CA VAL A 85 -5.44 -0.83 1.19
C VAL A 85 -5.83 -0.18 2.50
N GLY A 86 -6.63 0.87 2.43
CA GLY A 86 -7.19 1.52 3.60
C GLY A 86 -8.68 1.23 3.76
N CYS A 87 -9.12 1.18 5.01
CA CYS A 87 -10.50 0.91 5.38
C CYS A 87 -11.02 1.96 6.34
N ILE A 88 -12.20 2.51 6.04
CA ILE A 88 -12.90 3.50 6.87
C ILE A 88 -13.61 2.77 8.01
N ASP A 89 -13.28 3.10 9.25
CA ASP A 89 -13.92 2.55 10.44
C ASP A 89 -14.91 3.56 11.02
N LEU A 90 -16.18 3.15 11.12
CA LEU A 90 -17.24 3.99 11.64
C LEU A 90 -17.28 4.01 13.17
N LYS A 91 -17.90 5.03 13.74
CA LYS A 91 -18.18 5.10 15.18
C LYS A 91 -19.26 4.11 15.59
N GLN A 92 -19.22 3.65 16.84
CA GLN A 92 -20.25 2.78 17.40
C GLN A 92 -21.62 3.47 17.41
N GLY A 93 -22.68 2.73 17.09
CA GLY A 93 -24.06 3.24 17.04
C GLY A 93 -24.46 3.90 15.73
N VAL A 94 -23.52 4.05 14.79
CA VAL A 94 -23.82 4.49 13.42
C VAL A 94 -24.43 3.34 12.63
N ASN A 95 -25.64 3.53 12.10
CA ASN A 95 -26.28 2.54 11.22
C ASN A 95 -25.73 2.66 9.80
N GLU A 96 -24.94 1.67 9.38
CA GLU A 96 -24.34 1.60 8.05
C GLU A 96 -25.35 1.72 6.91
N LYS A 97 -26.56 1.19 7.11
CA LYS A 97 -27.63 1.23 6.09
C LYS A 97 -28.21 2.63 5.90
N GLU A 98 -28.09 3.50 6.91
CA GLU A 98 -28.62 4.87 6.89
C GLU A 98 -27.62 5.88 6.30
N LEU A 99 -26.32 5.65 6.45
CA LEU A 99 -25.28 6.58 5.97
C LEU A 99 -25.00 6.53 4.46
N ALA A 100 -25.59 5.58 3.73
CA ALA A 100 -25.32 5.34 2.31
C ALA A 100 -23.84 5.10 1.94
N ILE A 101 -22.95 4.90 2.92
CA ILE A 101 -21.56 4.49 2.69
C ILE A 101 -21.58 2.99 2.38
N ARG A 102 -21.39 2.64 1.10
CA ARG A 102 -21.40 1.24 0.62
C ARG A 102 -20.02 0.65 0.36
N ASN A 103 -18.99 1.51 0.37
CA ASN A 103 -17.61 1.12 0.16
C ASN A 103 -16.76 1.84 1.20
N TYR A 104 -16.20 1.10 2.14
CA TYR A 104 -15.28 1.59 3.16
C TYR A 104 -13.82 1.57 2.69
N GLN A 105 -13.55 0.97 1.52
CA GLN A 105 -12.20 0.81 1.00
C GLN A 105 -11.69 2.07 0.28
N PHE A 106 -10.46 2.47 0.57
CA PHE A 106 -9.71 3.47 -0.18
C PHE A 106 -8.32 2.95 -0.57
N ASN A 107 -7.73 3.55 -1.60
CA ASN A 107 -6.43 3.14 -2.11
C ASN A 107 -5.32 4.03 -1.54
N VAL A 108 -4.14 3.47 -1.29
CA VAL A 108 -2.94 4.23 -0.91
C VAL A 108 -1.95 4.26 -2.07
N GLN A 109 -1.53 5.46 -2.45
CA GLN A 109 -0.53 5.71 -3.49
C GLN A 109 0.78 6.23 -2.89
N PHE A 110 1.88 6.03 -3.60
CA PHE A 110 3.22 6.47 -3.20
C PHE A 110 3.63 7.69 -4.05
N LEU A 111 4.00 8.80 -3.42
CA LEU A 111 4.33 10.04 -4.11
C LEU A 111 5.74 10.50 -3.76
N LYS A 112 6.49 10.97 -4.77
CA LYS A 112 7.77 11.65 -4.58
C LYS A 112 7.94 12.73 -5.64
N GLU A 113 8.27 13.95 -5.22
CA GLU A 113 8.57 15.08 -6.14
C GLU A 113 7.47 15.32 -7.20
N GLY A 114 6.20 15.13 -6.83
CA GLY A 114 5.05 15.29 -7.74
C GLY A 114 4.76 14.10 -8.65
N VAL A 115 5.58 13.04 -8.60
CA VAL A 115 5.37 11.80 -9.35
C VAL A 115 4.62 10.79 -8.48
N THR A 116 3.53 10.24 -9.02
CA THR A 116 2.76 9.14 -8.40
C THR A 116 3.29 7.81 -8.89
N TYR A 117 3.59 6.92 -7.94
CA TYR A 117 4.01 5.55 -8.19
C TYR A 117 2.86 4.61 -7.83
N SER A 118 2.52 3.75 -8.78
CA SER A 118 1.48 2.75 -8.59
C SER A 118 1.99 1.61 -7.70
N PRO A 119 1.11 0.95 -6.95
CA PRO A 119 1.43 -0.35 -6.34
C PRO A 119 2.03 -1.29 -7.40
N ARG A 120 2.99 -2.14 -7.00
CA ARG A 120 3.75 -3.07 -7.87
C ARG A 120 4.73 -2.42 -8.84
N GLN A 121 4.78 -1.09 -8.93
CA GLN A 121 5.83 -0.44 -9.70
C GLN A 121 7.19 -0.73 -9.05
N ARG A 122 8.18 -1.01 -9.90
CA ARG A 122 9.56 -1.23 -9.50
C ARG A 122 10.35 0.06 -9.59
N ILE A 123 11.19 0.30 -8.59
CA ILE A 123 12.15 1.40 -8.59
C ILE A 123 13.51 0.88 -8.15
N GLU A 124 14.55 1.57 -8.57
CA GLU A 124 15.91 1.30 -8.14
C GLU A 124 16.28 2.22 -6.96
N ILE A 125 16.86 1.62 -5.92
CA ILE A 125 17.44 2.31 -4.78
C ILE A 125 18.95 2.12 -4.86
N PRO A 126 19.71 3.14 -5.34
CA PRO A 126 21.15 3.03 -5.46
C PRO A 126 21.84 2.82 -4.11
N VAL A 127 23.06 2.30 -4.15
CA VAL A 127 23.90 2.08 -2.97
C VAL A 127 24.09 3.37 -2.17
N SER A 128 23.99 3.25 -0.85
CA SER A 128 24.12 4.35 0.11
C SER A 128 23.13 5.49 -0.13
N LYS A 129 21.99 5.21 -0.78
CA LYS A 129 20.90 6.17 -0.94
C LYS A 129 19.72 5.84 -0.04
N LYS A 130 19.18 6.93 0.50
CA LYS A 130 17.93 6.98 1.24
C LYS A 130 16.89 7.69 0.39
N GLN A 131 15.73 7.08 0.19
CA GLN A 131 14.61 7.66 -0.54
C GLN A 131 13.35 7.64 0.34
N SER A 132 12.58 8.73 0.31
CA SER A 132 11.31 8.84 1.05
C SER A 132 10.17 9.10 0.08
N PHE A 133 9.07 8.39 0.28
CA PHE A 133 7.84 8.51 -0.51
C PHE A 133 6.68 8.81 0.44
N VAL A 134 5.87 9.80 0.07
CA VAL A 134 4.64 10.15 0.79
C VAL A 134 3.56 9.12 0.45
N LEU A 135 2.86 8.64 1.46
CA LEU A 135 1.72 7.75 1.31
C LEU A 135 0.44 8.58 1.34
N VAL A 136 -0.34 8.49 0.26
CA VAL A 136 -1.56 9.27 0.11
C VAL A 136 -2.76 8.35 -0.06
N GLY A 137 -3.67 8.39 0.91
CA GLY A 137 -4.96 7.71 0.83
C GLY A 137 -5.90 8.50 -0.08
N THR A 138 -6.56 7.82 -1.02
CA THR A 138 -7.57 8.40 -1.91
C THR A 138 -8.83 7.55 -1.88
N TYR A 139 -9.91 8.15 -1.39
CA TYR A 139 -11.25 7.58 -1.35
C TYR A 139 -12.09 8.25 -2.44
N THR A 140 -12.50 7.48 -3.45
CA THR A 140 -13.34 7.96 -4.55
C THR A 140 -14.70 7.28 -4.46
N THR A 141 -15.76 8.08 -4.50
CA THR A 141 -17.14 7.60 -4.43
C THR A 141 -18.05 8.54 -5.20
N TYR A 142 -19.25 8.09 -5.53
CA TYR A 142 -20.23 8.91 -6.26
C TYR A 142 -21.54 9.09 -5.50
N ASP A 143 -21.83 8.25 -4.51
CA ASP A 143 -23.16 8.15 -3.90
C ASP A 143 -23.12 8.27 -2.36
N VAL A 144 -22.06 8.89 -1.82
CA VAL A 144 -21.95 9.17 -0.38
C VAL A 144 -22.28 10.64 -0.13
N PRO A 145 -23.37 10.97 0.59
CA PRO A 145 -23.62 12.33 1.04
C PRO A 145 -22.44 12.86 1.85
N LEU A 146 -22.07 14.11 1.63
CA LEU A 146 -20.93 14.70 2.35
C LEU A 146 -21.17 14.73 3.87
N SER A 147 -22.43 14.83 4.30
CA SER A 147 -22.85 14.73 5.70
C SER A 147 -22.54 13.36 6.33
N ALA A 148 -22.54 12.29 5.52
CA ALA A 148 -22.16 10.96 5.97
C ALA A 148 -20.64 10.84 6.13
N PHE A 149 -19.87 11.50 5.26
CA PHE A 149 -18.40 11.56 5.35
C PHE A 149 -17.94 12.67 6.32
N SER A 150 -18.22 12.48 7.60
CA SER A 150 -18.06 13.50 8.64
C SER A 150 -17.42 12.96 9.91
N ARG A 151 -16.86 13.86 10.74
CA ARG A 151 -16.18 13.52 12.02
C ARG A 151 -17.09 12.78 12.97
N GLU A 152 -18.38 13.03 12.86
CA GLU A 152 -19.44 12.46 13.68
C GLU A 152 -19.66 10.98 13.36
N ASN A 153 -19.29 10.54 12.15
CA ASN A 153 -19.57 9.19 11.67
C ASN A 153 -18.32 8.32 11.57
N ILE A 154 -17.16 8.90 11.21
CA ILE A 154 -15.92 8.13 11.04
C ILE A 154 -15.05 8.24 12.28
N LYS A 155 -14.58 7.10 12.78
CA LYS A 155 -13.70 6.99 13.96
C LYS A 155 -12.23 7.03 13.58
N SER A 156 -11.86 6.20 12.61
CA SER A 156 -10.48 5.96 12.23
C SER A 156 -10.40 5.44 10.80
N ILE A 157 -9.18 5.33 10.30
CA ILE A 157 -8.86 4.55 9.11
C ILE A 157 -7.85 3.47 9.48
N SER A 158 -8.08 2.24 9.03
CA SER A 158 -7.16 1.13 9.22
C SER A 158 -6.46 0.83 7.90
N LEU A 159 -5.13 0.71 7.93
CA LEU A 159 -4.31 0.41 6.77
C LEU A 159 -3.89 -1.05 6.81
N TYR A 160 -3.92 -1.73 5.67
CA TYR A 160 -3.54 -3.12 5.50
C TYR A 160 -2.51 -3.23 4.38
N ARG A 161 -1.39 -3.90 4.66
CA ARG A 161 -0.43 -4.31 3.63
C ARG A 161 -0.91 -5.63 3.06
N ILE A 162 -1.25 -5.64 1.78
CA ILE A 162 -1.61 -6.88 1.11
C ILE A 162 -0.32 -7.60 0.73
N GLU A 163 -0.10 -8.76 1.31
CA GLU A 163 1.04 -9.59 0.95
C GLU A 163 0.86 -10.19 -0.45
N ASN A 164 1.96 -10.25 -1.19
CA ASN A 164 1.99 -11.02 -2.43
C ASN A 164 2.04 -12.50 -2.04
N LYS A 165 0.89 -13.18 -2.02
CA LYS A 165 0.86 -14.64 -1.92
C LYS A 165 1.50 -15.19 -3.20
N ASN A 166 2.78 -15.53 -3.12
CA ASN A 166 3.56 -16.17 -4.19
C ASN A 166 2.89 -17.49 -4.60
N GLN A 167 1.89 -17.46 -5.47
CA GLN A 167 1.33 -18.67 -6.08
C GLN A 167 1.96 -18.98 -7.45
N ASN A 168 2.87 -18.15 -7.96
CA ASN A 168 3.73 -18.46 -9.10
C ASN A 168 4.87 -17.42 -9.23
N PRO A 169 6.16 -17.79 -9.29
CA PRO A 169 7.26 -16.82 -9.49
C PRO A 169 7.19 -16.05 -10.83
N ILE A 170 6.33 -16.48 -11.75
CA ILE A 170 6.07 -15.83 -13.04
C ILE A 170 4.85 -14.89 -12.99
N ASN A 171 3.97 -15.02 -11.98
CA ASN A 171 2.70 -14.29 -11.93
C ASN A 171 2.50 -13.60 -10.56
N ASN A 172 2.76 -12.30 -10.51
CA ASN A 172 2.54 -11.45 -9.33
C ASN A 172 1.06 -11.06 -9.19
N ASN A 173 0.20 -12.01 -8.86
CA ASN A 173 -1.20 -11.73 -8.58
C ASN A 173 -1.44 -11.68 -7.06
N TYR A 174 -1.68 -10.47 -6.55
CA TYR A 174 -2.21 -10.29 -5.21
C TYR A 174 -3.69 -10.70 -5.25
N TYR A 175 -3.99 -11.93 -4.85
CA TYR A 175 -5.34 -12.39 -4.62
C TYR A 175 -5.70 -12.18 -3.14
N TYR A 176 -6.33 -11.05 -2.83
CA TYR A 176 -7.07 -10.85 -1.57
C TYR A 176 -8.58 -10.74 -1.80
N TYR A 177 -9.02 -10.94 -3.05
CA TYR A 177 -10.41 -11.10 -3.39
C TYR A 177 -10.84 -12.51 -2.98
N GLU A 178 -11.86 -12.63 -2.14
CA GLU A 178 -12.71 -13.81 -2.23
C GLU A 178 -13.23 -13.90 -3.66
N SER A 179 -13.22 -15.10 -4.21
CA SER A 179 -13.57 -15.42 -5.59
C SER A 179 -14.79 -14.62 -6.09
N GLY A 180 -14.59 -13.77 -7.09
CA GLY A 180 -15.62 -13.53 -8.12
C GLY A 180 -16.11 -12.11 -8.39
N TYR A 181 -15.80 -11.09 -7.60
CA TYR A 181 -16.40 -9.76 -7.84
C TYR A 181 -15.39 -8.60 -7.80
N TYR A 182 -15.05 -8.09 -9.00
CA TYR A 182 -14.53 -6.74 -9.16
C TYR A 182 -15.55 -5.75 -8.59
N GLY A 183 -15.19 -5.01 -7.52
CA GLY A 183 -15.99 -3.88 -7.02
C GLY A 183 -16.75 -4.09 -5.71
N GLN A 184 -16.43 -5.13 -4.91
CA GLN A 184 -16.92 -5.22 -3.53
C GLN A 184 -15.89 -4.70 -2.52
N ASP A 185 -16.42 -4.11 -1.44
CA ASP A 185 -15.68 -3.62 -0.29
C ASP A 185 -15.04 -4.78 0.48
N ASN A 186 -13.71 -4.90 0.40
CA ASN A 186 -12.99 -5.99 1.04
C ASN A 186 -12.62 -5.69 2.50
N CYS A 187 -13.05 -4.55 3.06
CA CYS A 187 -12.65 -4.16 4.40
C CYS A 187 -13.15 -5.11 5.48
N ASN A 188 -14.31 -5.74 5.29
CA ASN A 188 -14.81 -6.73 6.24
C ASN A 188 -13.91 -7.97 6.26
N TYR A 189 -13.54 -8.50 5.08
CA TYR A 189 -12.60 -9.61 4.99
C TYR A 189 -11.22 -9.25 5.58
N LEU A 190 -10.69 -8.07 5.29
CA LEU A 190 -9.38 -7.63 5.80
C LEU A 190 -9.38 -7.53 7.33
N ARG A 191 -10.45 -6.99 7.93
CA ARG A 191 -10.64 -6.92 9.39
C ARG A 191 -10.71 -8.30 10.05
N GLU A 192 -11.27 -9.29 9.37
CA GLU A 192 -11.42 -10.65 9.90
C GLU A 192 -10.17 -11.52 9.68
N SER A 193 -9.43 -11.29 8.60
CA SER A 193 -8.35 -12.18 8.14
C SER A 193 -6.94 -11.68 8.46
N SER A 194 -6.77 -10.41 8.82
CA SER A 194 -5.45 -9.81 9.04
C SER A 194 -5.49 -8.68 10.07
N GLU A 195 -4.37 -8.45 10.75
CA GLU A 195 -4.19 -7.25 11.57
C GLU A 195 -3.80 -6.07 10.68
N PRO A 196 -4.32 -4.86 10.94
CA PRO A 196 -3.88 -3.67 10.23
C PRO A 196 -2.41 -3.36 10.55
N ILE A 197 -1.68 -2.84 9.56
CA ILE A 197 -0.32 -2.33 9.76
C ILE A 197 -0.31 -1.01 10.52
N GLU A 198 -1.43 -0.28 10.51
CA GLU A 198 -1.65 0.92 11.30
C GLU A 198 -3.15 1.26 11.40
N THR A 199 -3.57 1.84 12.52
CA THR A 199 -4.89 2.47 12.65
C THR A 199 -4.73 3.95 13.00
N ILE A 200 -5.13 4.81 12.07
CA ILE A 200 -5.00 6.27 12.17
C ILE A 200 -6.30 6.87 12.67
N ALA A 201 -6.25 7.62 13.77
CA ALA A 201 -7.43 8.31 14.29
C ALA A 201 -7.83 9.49 13.38
N LEU A 202 -9.14 9.71 13.20
CA LEU A 202 -9.64 10.93 12.59
C LEU A 202 -10.16 11.90 13.65
N SER A 203 -9.81 13.18 13.50
CA SER A 203 -10.15 14.25 14.45
C SER A 203 -10.55 15.55 13.84
#